data_AF-A0A2E9RSR4-F1
#
_entry.id   AF-A0A2E9RSR4-F1
#
_cell.length_a   1.000
_cell.length_b   1.000
_cell.length_c   1.000
_cell.angle_alpha   90.00
_cell.angle_beta   90.00
_cell.angle_gamma   90.00
#
_symmetry.space_group_name_H-M   'P 1'
#
loop_
_entity.id
_entity.type
_entity.pdbx_description
1 polymer ?
#
loop_
_entity_poly.entity_id
_entity_poly.type
_entity_poly.pdbx_seq_one_letter_code
_entity_poly.pdbx_strand_id
1 'polypeptide(L)'
;MLIVGRSPFKPCYEVGWFVLRILHLNVLKTATTPVSLKDLFNLTAIEQLKRSRNYGNTRKEKVIVFSLGKIMKLIRNYITFLSFLFIGQVALAEEAYEVTAKAWKALGRKDWNAAVAHADRALKTWGVHAKQTNTKLNGYAPVKDAKKYSNLNEVGTCLMLKGDALRQKGDVKAAIAAYELLLRDYRYAQVWDPKGWFWKPAESARKNLAKLKTAVTPYKLNVAKKHFTDEQLRFPGKKGICLTMRKAGEKGSAAGNLPRLKKVNPYWSYSWGWDQVPNQPANVEFVPMAWGAWSVDGLGKGLQKSVVPHIKSGKVKRFFGFNEPDKREQANMSYQNALKYWPQLEALGVPLCSPACANPEGVDDDSVQGVRGTWMRDFMTEADRLGYRIDYSGVHWYGGTHVEHFKAKMRRIYEKYGKRPILITEFAPADWEAKSLAQNRHKPHMVLAFMKEVLPWLERQDWVAGYAWFSFEHNEAVGHTSSLYDKDRNLTACGRYYRSITSENPDGDQSIK
;
A
#
# COMPACT_ATOMS: atom_id res chain seq x y z
N MET A 1 36.85 -0.67 -66.83
CA MET A 1 38.21 -0.46 -66.28
C MET A 1 38.16 -0.89 -64.82
N LEU A 2 38.40 -2.17 -64.52
CA LEU A 2 39.73 -2.76 -64.17
C LEU A 2 40.36 -2.05 -62.95
N ILE A 3 40.91 -2.67 -61.90
CA ILE A 3 40.97 -4.04 -61.36
C ILE A 3 41.60 -3.90 -59.94
N VAL A 4 41.12 -4.71 -58.98
CA VAL A 4 41.82 -5.45 -57.89
C VAL A 4 42.96 -4.82 -57.06
N GLY A 5 42.80 -4.97 -55.72
CA GLY A 5 43.91 -5.21 -54.79
C GLY A 5 43.44 -5.94 -53.51
N ARG A 6 43.62 -7.27 -53.43
CA ARG A 6 43.49 -8.10 -52.20
C ARG A 6 44.87 -8.33 -51.57
N SER A 7 45.00 -8.29 -50.23
CA SER A 7 45.84 -9.20 -49.40
C SER A 7 45.70 -8.91 -47.88
N PRO A 8 46.17 -9.75 -46.92
CA PRO A 8 45.26 -10.59 -46.12
C PRO A 8 45.61 -10.63 -44.61
N PHE A 9 44.79 -10.12 -43.69
CA PHE A 9 45.01 -10.36 -42.25
C PHE A 9 43.69 -10.37 -41.43
N LYS A 10 43.12 -11.56 -41.26
CA LYS A 10 42.29 -11.98 -40.11
C LYS A 10 42.75 -13.41 -39.78
N PRO A 11 43.26 -13.70 -38.56
CA PRO A 11 42.37 -14.02 -37.44
C PRO A 11 43.01 -13.78 -36.04
N CYS A 12 42.67 -12.70 -35.33
CA CYS A 12 43.00 -12.57 -33.89
C CYS A 12 41.85 -11.99 -33.04
N TYR A 13 40.72 -11.62 -33.63
CA TYR A 13 39.64 -10.94 -32.90
C TYR A 13 38.48 -11.85 -32.47
N GLU A 14 38.39 -13.09 -32.95
CA GLU A 14 37.28 -13.99 -32.59
C GLU A 14 37.55 -14.89 -31.37
N VAL A 15 38.82 -15.09 -30.98
CA VAL A 15 39.15 -15.91 -29.80
C VAL A 15 38.97 -15.13 -28.48
N GLY A 16 39.27 -13.82 -28.49
CA GLY A 16 39.08 -12.95 -27.32
C GLY A 16 37.62 -12.78 -26.91
N TRP A 17 36.71 -12.70 -27.88
CA TRP A 17 35.28 -12.60 -27.63
C TRP A 17 34.66 -13.92 -27.14
N PHE A 18 35.19 -15.07 -27.57
CA PHE A 18 34.71 -16.38 -27.11
C PHE A 18 35.08 -16.65 -25.64
N VAL A 19 36.27 -16.23 -25.20
CA VAL A 19 36.73 -16.37 -23.80
C VAL A 19 35.98 -15.42 -22.86
N LEU A 20 35.72 -14.18 -23.28
CA LEU A 20 34.90 -13.24 -22.52
C LEU A 20 33.44 -13.70 -22.41
N ARG A 21 32.88 -14.35 -23.44
CA ARG A 21 31.52 -14.91 -23.40
C ARG A 21 31.40 -16.10 -22.44
N ILE A 22 32.41 -16.97 -22.36
CA ILE A 22 32.45 -18.08 -21.39
C ILE A 22 32.61 -17.57 -19.94
N LEU A 23 33.46 -16.56 -19.72
CA LEU A 23 33.63 -15.94 -18.39
C LEU A 23 32.37 -15.19 -17.96
N HIS A 24 31.69 -14.47 -18.86
CA HIS A 24 30.44 -13.76 -18.56
C HIS A 24 29.25 -14.73 -18.33
N LEU A 25 29.20 -15.86 -19.05
CA LEU A 25 28.15 -16.87 -18.89
C LEU A 25 28.31 -17.72 -17.62
N ASN A 26 29.53 -17.93 -17.11
CA ASN A 26 29.76 -18.67 -15.87
C ASN A 26 29.58 -17.81 -14.61
N VAL A 27 29.80 -16.49 -14.68
CA VAL A 27 29.55 -15.55 -13.59
C VAL A 27 28.05 -15.26 -13.40
N LEU A 28 27.23 -15.35 -14.47
CA LEU A 28 25.78 -15.14 -14.39
C LEU A 28 24.98 -16.41 -14.03
N LYS A 29 25.59 -17.60 -14.04
CA LYS A 29 24.91 -18.87 -13.67
C LYS A 29 25.15 -19.36 -12.24
N THR A 30 26.04 -18.72 -11.48
CA THR A 30 26.44 -19.19 -10.12
C THR A 30 26.15 -18.17 -9.01
N ALA A 31 25.14 -17.31 -9.21
CA ALA A 31 24.74 -16.28 -8.24
C ALA A 31 24.01 -16.79 -6.98
N THR A 32 24.13 -18.07 -6.61
CA THR A 32 23.44 -18.64 -5.42
C THR A 32 24.26 -19.60 -4.56
N THR A 33 25.60 -19.56 -4.59
CA THR A 33 26.45 -20.20 -3.55
C THR A 33 27.87 -19.59 -3.54
N PRO A 34 28.54 -19.41 -2.38
CA PRO A 34 29.92 -18.95 -2.34
C PRO A 34 30.86 -20.08 -2.78
N VAL A 35 31.53 -19.90 -3.92
CA VAL A 35 32.59 -20.80 -4.39
C VAL A 35 33.93 -20.32 -3.82
N SER A 36 34.74 -21.25 -3.30
CA SER A 36 36.03 -20.91 -2.69
C SER A 36 37.05 -20.56 -3.78
N LEU A 37 38.01 -19.67 -3.45
CA LEU A 37 39.11 -19.27 -4.35
C LEU A 37 40.00 -20.44 -4.83
N LYS A 38 39.87 -21.64 -4.25
CA LYS A 38 40.55 -22.85 -4.71
C LYS A 38 39.91 -23.48 -5.96
N ASP A 39 38.61 -23.25 -6.20
CA ASP A 39 37.88 -23.91 -7.30
C ASP A 39 38.03 -23.17 -8.65
N LEU A 40 38.62 -21.97 -8.65
CA LEU A 40 38.92 -21.20 -9.87
C LEU A 40 40.25 -21.59 -10.54
N PHE A 41 41.07 -22.44 -9.91
CA PHE A 41 42.40 -22.82 -10.41
C PHE A 41 42.51 -24.32 -10.64
N ASN A 42 41.77 -24.84 -11.63
CA ASN A 42 42.07 -26.18 -12.17
C ASN A 42 43.26 -26.09 -13.15
N LEU A 43 44.46 -26.09 -12.59
CA LEU A 43 45.77 -26.22 -13.27
C LEU A 43 45.96 -27.58 -13.99
N THR A 44 44.94 -28.43 -13.99
CA THR A 44 44.95 -29.83 -14.43
C THR A 44 44.91 -30.00 -15.95
N ALA A 45 44.35 -29.06 -16.73
CA ALA A 45 44.23 -29.22 -18.18
C ALA A 45 45.57 -29.10 -18.94
N ILE A 46 46.52 -28.30 -18.45
CA ILE A 46 47.82 -28.07 -19.11
C ILE A 46 48.85 -29.14 -18.71
N GLU A 47 48.80 -29.66 -17.48
CA GLU A 47 49.61 -30.82 -17.08
C GLU A 47 49.19 -32.09 -17.82
N GLN A 48 47.90 -32.25 -18.13
CA GLN A 48 47.40 -33.35 -18.95
C GLN A 48 47.87 -33.26 -20.42
N LEU A 49 47.98 -32.05 -20.99
CA LEU A 49 48.49 -31.85 -22.36
C LEU A 49 50.01 -32.13 -22.47
N LYS A 50 50.80 -31.77 -21.46
CA LYS A 50 52.26 -32.06 -21.40
C LYS A 50 52.59 -33.55 -21.26
N ARG A 51 51.65 -34.39 -20.81
CA ARG A 51 51.84 -35.85 -20.61
C ARG A 51 51.40 -36.71 -21.80
N SER A 52 50.86 -36.12 -22.87
CA SER A 52 50.49 -36.87 -24.07
C SER A 52 51.71 -37.23 -24.92
N ARG A 53 51.84 -38.51 -25.30
CA ARG A 53 53.03 -39.13 -25.95
C ARG A 53 53.38 -38.62 -27.36
N ASN A 54 52.72 -37.57 -27.87
CA ASN A 54 52.99 -36.96 -29.19
C ASN A 54 53.11 -35.43 -29.17
N TYR A 55 53.39 -34.82 -28.01
CA TYR A 55 53.43 -33.36 -27.86
C TYR A 55 54.85 -32.80 -28.11
N GLY A 56 55.00 -31.91 -29.10
CA GLY A 56 56.23 -31.09 -29.26
C GLY A 56 57.03 -31.20 -30.56
N ASN A 57 56.47 -31.74 -31.66
CA ASN A 57 57.22 -31.96 -32.91
C ASN A 57 57.00 -30.91 -34.01
N THR A 58 56.30 -29.80 -33.76
CA THR A 58 56.19 -28.72 -34.75
C THR A 58 56.53 -27.32 -34.22
N ARG A 59 57.14 -26.48 -35.07
CA ARG A 59 57.58 -25.12 -34.75
C ARG A 59 56.43 -24.19 -34.33
N LYS A 60 55.19 -24.47 -34.76
CA LYS A 60 53.98 -23.71 -34.41
C LYS A 60 53.53 -23.91 -32.95
N GLU A 61 53.69 -25.10 -32.39
CA GLU A 61 53.28 -25.41 -31.01
C GLU A 61 54.17 -24.72 -29.96
N LYS A 62 55.47 -24.59 -30.25
CA LYS A 62 56.44 -23.89 -29.39
C LYS A 62 56.15 -22.38 -29.27
N VAL A 63 55.66 -21.74 -30.34
CA VAL A 63 55.33 -20.31 -30.37
C VAL A 63 54.07 -19.99 -29.55
N ILE A 64 53.08 -20.89 -29.57
CA ILE A 64 51.83 -20.74 -28.81
C ILE A 64 52.11 -20.83 -27.29
N VAL A 65 52.95 -21.78 -26.86
CA VAL A 65 53.34 -21.93 -25.45
C VAL A 65 54.14 -20.71 -24.95
N PHE A 66 55.05 -20.18 -25.77
CA PHE A 66 55.84 -19.00 -25.40
C PHE A 66 54.96 -17.72 -25.27
N SER A 67 53.96 -17.58 -26.13
CA SER A 67 53.03 -16.44 -26.12
C SER A 67 52.05 -16.50 -24.94
N LEU A 68 51.54 -17.70 -24.60
CA LEU A 68 50.70 -17.93 -23.42
C LEU A 68 51.46 -17.67 -22.11
N GLY A 69 52.75 -18.05 -22.04
CA GLY A 69 53.61 -17.78 -20.89
C GLY A 69 53.79 -16.28 -20.61
N LYS A 70 53.91 -15.45 -21.66
CA LYS A 70 54.01 -13.98 -21.50
C LYS A 70 52.70 -13.35 -21.04
N ILE A 71 51.56 -13.80 -21.58
CA ILE A 71 50.23 -13.30 -21.19
C ILE A 71 49.92 -13.62 -19.73
N MET A 72 50.25 -14.83 -19.25
CA MET A 72 50.05 -15.19 -17.85
C MET A 72 50.92 -14.38 -16.88
N LYS A 73 52.14 -14.00 -17.29
CA LYS A 73 53.02 -13.16 -16.46
C LYS A 73 52.47 -11.73 -16.31
N LEU A 74 51.84 -11.20 -17.36
CA LEU A 74 51.13 -9.92 -17.35
C LEU A 74 49.88 -9.96 -16.47
N ILE A 75 49.06 -11.00 -16.58
CA ILE A 75 47.86 -11.19 -15.73
C ILE A 75 48.26 -11.33 -14.27
N ARG A 76 49.33 -12.09 -13.96
CA ARG A 76 49.85 -12.22 -12.60
C ARG A 76 50.28 -10.87 -12.02
N ASN A 77 51.05 -10.08 -12.77
CA ASN A 77 51.52 -8.78 -12.30
C ASN A 77 50.37 -7.77 -12.11
N TYR A 78 49.34 -7.84 -12.97
CA TYR A 78 48.14 -7.00 -12.86
C TYR A 78 47.28 -7.37 -11.64
N ILE A 79 47.14 -8.67 -11.35
CA ILE A 79 46.45 -9.15 -10.15
C ILE A 79 47.22 -8.74 -8.89
N THR A 80 48.55 -8.90 -8.85
CA THR A 80 49.34 -8.46 -7.68
C THR A 80 49.20 -6.96 -7.43
N PHE A 81 49.14 -6.14 -8.48
CA PHE A 81 48.93 -4.69 -8.37
C PHE A 81 47.53 -4.35 -7.83
N LEU A 82 46.48 -5.07 -8.28
CA LEU A 82 45.12 -4.96 -7.73
C LEU A 82 45.02 -5.43 -6.28
N SER A 83 45.80 -6.45 -5.88
CA SER A 83 45.87 -6.90 -4.49
C SER A 83 46.44 -5.82 -3.56
N PHE A 84 47.41 -5.02 -4.02
CA PHE A 84 47.99 -3.93 -3.23
C PHE A 84 47.07 -2.70 -3.12
N LEU A 85 46.17 -2.48 -4.08
CA LEU A 85 45.14 -1.43 -4.03
C LEU A 85 43.96 -1.76 -3.10
N PHE A 86 43.81 -3.02 -2.66
CA PHE A 86 42.73 -3.46 -1.77
C PHE A 86 43.12 -3.62 -0.29
N ILE A 87 44.40 -3.43 0.07
CA ILE A 87 44.86 -3.56 1.47
C ILE A 87 44.72 -2.24 2.25
N GLY A 88 44.29 -1.16 1.59
CA GLY A 88 44.24 0.19 2.17
C GLY A 88 42.84 0.80 2.33
N GLN A 89 41.82 0.04 2.77
CA GLN A 89 40.59 0.56 3.40
C GLN A 89 39.64 -0.60 3.79
N VAL A 90 39.99 -1.37 4.81
CA VAL A 90 38.98 -2.16 5.53
C VAL A 90 38.50 -1.30 6.69
N ALA A 91 37.54 -0.41 6.42
CA ALA A 91 36.65 0.02 7.49
C ALA A 91 35.88 -1.24 7.92
N LEU A 92 36.17 -1.75 9.12
CA LEU A 92 35.41 -2.87 9.69
C LEU A 92 33.92 -2.50 9.64
N ALA A 93 33.11 -3.33 8.97
CA ALA A 93 31.69 -3.10 8.89
C ALA A 93 31.09 -3.15 10.31
N GLU A 94 30.51 -2.04 10.76
CA GLU A 94 29.90 -1.94 12.09
C GLU A 94 28.81 -2.99 12.26
N GLU A 95 28.85 -3.72 13.37
CA GLU A 95 27.93 -4.83 13.67
C GLU A 95 26.65 -4.34 14.37
N ALA A 96 25.58 -5.14 14.32
CA ALA A 96 24.28 -4.75 14.86
C ALA A 96 24.32 -4.39 16.36
N TYR A 97 25.11 -5.13 17.15
CA TYR A 97 25.24 -4.91 18.59
C TYR A 97 25.95 -3.58 18.92
N GLU A 98 26.86 -3.11 18.05
CA GLU A 98 27.56 -1.83 18.22
C GLU A 98 26.58 -0.66 18.03
N VAL A 99 25.68 -0.78 17.05
CA VAL A 99 24.60 0.19 16.82
C VAL A 99 23.61 0.19 17.99
N THR A 100 23.22 -0.98 18.49
CA THR A 100 22.35 -1.08 19.67
C THR A 100 23.00 -0.47 20.91
N ALA A 101 24.31 -0.69 21.13
CA ALA A 101 25.05 -0.09 22.23
C ALA A 101 25.05 1.45 22.13
N LYS A 102 25.18 2.00 20.92
CA LYS A 102 25.05 3.46 20.67
C LYS A 102 23.64 3.95 20.97
N ALA A 103 22.59 3.21 20.59
CA ALA A 103 21.20 3.56 20.90
C ALA A 103 20.93 3.58 22.41
N TRP A 104 21.42 2.59 23.16
CA TRP A 104 21.34 2.57 24.63
C TRP A 104 22.05 3.76 25.26
N LYS A 105 23.28 4.05 24.81
CA LYS A 105 24.08 5.17 25.31
C LYS A 105 23.39 6.51 25.06
N ALA A 106 22.82 6.70 23.87
CA ALA A 106 22.03 7.89 23.54
C ALA A 106 20.79 8.03 24.42
N LEU A 107 20.03 6.94 24.61
CA LEU A 107 18.86 6.92 25.49
C LEU A 107 19.21 7.27 26.94
N GLY A 108 20.31 6.71 27.46
CA GLY A 108 20.81 7.00 28.81
C GLY A 108 21.23 8.45 29.01
N ARG A 109 21.70 9.11 27.94
CA ARG A 109 22.05 10.54 27.91
C ARG A 109 20.86 11.46 27.67
N LYS A 110 19.64 10.90 27.52
CA LYS A 110 18.43 11.62 27.11
C LYS A 110 18.54 12.28 25.72
N ASP A 111 19.44 11.79 24.88
CA ASP A 111 19.53 12.20 23.49
C ASP A 111 18.57 11.36 22.64
N TRP A 112 17.31 11.79 22.65
CA TRP A 112 16.22 11.07 21.99
C TRP A 112 16.41 10.99 20.47
N ASN A 113 16.95 12.04 19.85
CA ASN A 113 17.16 12.08 18.41
C ASN A 113 18.25 11.11 17.98
N ALA A 114 19.37 11.06 18.71
CA ALA A 114 20.43 10.09 18.42
C ALA A 114 19.98 8.65 18.66
N ALA A 115 19.21 8.40 19.73
CA ALA A 115 18.65 7.07 19.99
C ALA A 115 17.75 6.59 18.85
N VAL A 116 16.87 7.47 18.34
CA VAL A 116 16.03 7.20 17.16
C VAL A 116 16.87 6.95 15.91
N ALA A 117 17.87 7.79 15.65
CA ALA A 117 18.73 7.66 14.46
C ALA A 117 19.51 6.34 14.44
N HIS A 118 20.07 5.92 15.58
CA HIS A 118 20.75 4.63 15.68
C HIS A 118 19.79 3.45 15.49
N ALA A 119 18.59 3.52 16.06
CA ALA A 119 17.59 2.48 15.85
C ALA A 119 17.12 2.39 14.39
N ASP A 120 16.93 3.53 13.71
CA ASP A 120 16.58 3.57 12.29
C ASP A 120 17.68 3.02 11.40
N ARG A 121 18.95 3.27 11.76
CA ARG A 121 20.09 2.65 11.10
C ARG A 121 20.08 1.13 11.27
N ALA A 122 19.83 0.62 12.48
CA ALA A 122 19.75 -0.81 12.70
C ALA A 122 18.64 -1.46 11.86
N LEU A 123 17.48 -0.81 11.78
CA LEU A 123 16.37 -1.26 10.94
C LEU A 123 16.72 -1.27 9.46
N LYS A 124 17.37 -0.20 8.98
CA LYS A 124 17.74 -0.07 7.57
C LYS A 124 18.74 -1.16 7.15
N THR A 125 19.71 -1.46 8.00
CA THR A 125 20.80 -2.39 7.67
C THR A 125 20.38 -3.86 7.85
N TRP A 126 19.78 -4.21 8.98
CA TRP A 126 19.50 -5.61 9.34
C TRP A 126 18.01 -5.97 9.39
N GLY A 127 17.11 -4.98 9.30
CA GLY A 127 15.69 -5.17 9.57
C GLY A 127 14.98 -6.12 8.61
N VAL A 128 15.36 -6.17 7.33
CA VAL A 128 14.76 -7.09 6.35
C VAL A 128 15.08 -8.54 6.72
N HIS A 129 16.36 -8.84 6.96
CA HIS A 129 16.78 -10.19 7.31
C HIS A 129 16.27 -10.61 8.70
N ALA A 130 16.33 -9.71 9.69
CA ALA A 130 15.76 -9.94 11.01
C ALA A 130 14.26 -10.27 10.94
N LYS A 131 13.49 -9.58 10.09
CA LYS A 131 12.07 -9.86 9.87
C LYS A 131 11.85 -11.25 9.25
N GLN A 132 12.61 -11.60 8.22
CA GLN A 132 12.54 -12.93 7.60
C GLN A 132 12.83 -14.03 8.64
N THR A 133 13.84 -13.82 9.47
CA THR A 133 14.18 -14.72 10.57
C THR A 133 13.02 -14.84 11.57
N ASN A 134 12.41 -13.72 11.98
CA ASN A 134 11.24 -13.72 12.86
C ASN A 134 10.06 -14.50 12.26
N THR A 135 9.79 -14.37 10.96
CA THR A 135 8.67 -15.08 10.30
C THR A 135 8.83 -16.59 10.24
N LYS A 136 10.06 -17.10 10.36
CA LYS A 136 10.34 -18.55 10.38
C LYS A 136 10.22 -19.16 11.77
N LEU A 137 10.07 -18.33 12.81
CA LEU A 137 9.93 -18.77 14.19
C LEU A 137 8.45 -18.92 14.55
N ASN A 138 8.11 -20.00 15.25
CA ASN A 138 6.78 -20.23 15.82
C ASN A 138 6.69 -19.86 17.31
N GLY A 139 7.78 -19.31 17.87
CA GLY A 139 7.94 -18.97 19.27
C GLY A 139 9.34 -18.41 19.56
N TYR A 140 9.59 -18.04 20.81
CA TYR A 140 10.95 -17.67 21.23
C TYR A 140 11.90 -18.85 21.05
N ALA A 141 13.07 -18.60 20.45
CA ALA A 141 14.10 -19.62 20.36
C ALA A 141 14.51 -20.11 21.76
N PRO A 142 14.94 -21.37 21.92
CA PRO A 142 15.51 -21.84 23.18
C PRO A 142 16.66 -20.94 23.64
N VAL A 143 16.80 -20.73 24.94
CA VAL A 143 17.81 -19.85 25.55
C VAL A 143 19.24 -20.14 25.04
N LYS A 144 19.59 -21.42 24.94
CA LYS A 144 20.89 -21.87 24.41
C LYS A 144 21.17 -21.43 22.96
N ASP A 145 20.12 -21.18 22.20
CA ASP A 145 20.16 -20.83 20.78
C ASP A 145 19.95 -19.33 20.53
N ALA A 146 19.64 -18.54 21.56
CA ALA A 146 19.31 -17.12 21.41
C ALA A 146 20.39 -16.32 20.64
N LYS A 147 21.68 -16.65 20.86
CA LYS A 147 22.81 -16.01 20.16
C LYS A 147 22.80 -16.21 18.64
N LYS A 148 22.19 -17.29 18.13
CA LYS A 148 22.05 -17.55 16.69
C LYS A 148 21.13 -16.54 15.99
N TYR A 149 20.32 -15.81 16.77
CA TYR A 149 19.35 -14.84 16.29
C TYR A 149 19.79 -13.40 16.62
N SER A 150 21.09 -13.14 16.76
CA SER A 150 21.66 -11.85 17.17
C SER A 150 21.03 -10.67 16.42
N ASN A 151 21.02 -10.66 15.09
CA ASN A 151 20.44 -9.56 14.31
C ASN A 151 18.95 -9.31 14.59
N LEU A 152 18.15 -10.37 14.82
CA LEU A 152 16.76 -10.22 15.23
C LEU A 152 16.66 -9.60 16.62
N ASN A 153 17.49 -10.07 17.57
CA ASN A 153 17.49 -9.59 18.94
C ASN A 153 17.93 -8.12 19.01
N GLU A 154 18.95 -7.73 18.25
CA GLU A 154 19.45 -6.36 18.18
C GLU A 154 18.44 -5.40 17.55
N VAL A 155 17.85 -5.77 16.40
CA VAL A 155 16.82 -4.95 15.73
C VAL A 155 15.58 -4.80 16.61
N GLY A 156 15.14 -5.89 17.25
CA GLY A 156 14.00 -5.85 18.17
C GLY A 156 14.27 -4.97 19.39
N THR A 157 15.50 -4.99 19.92
CA THR A 157 15.94 -4.11 21.01
C THR A 157 15.94 -2.65 20.56
N CYS A 158 16.54 -2.36 19.41
CA CYS A 158 16.58 -1.01 18.83
C CYS A 158 15.17 -0.41 18.64
N LEU A 159 14.17 -1.20 18.21
CA LEU A 159 12.80 -0.69 18.09
C LEU A 159 12.15 -0.36 19.43
N MET A 160 12.43 -1.16 20.47
CA MET A 160 11.96 -0.85 21.81
C MET A 160 12.58 0.47 22.30
N LEU A 161 13.89 0.65 22.10
CA LEU A 161 14.60 1.90 22.43
C LEU A 161 14.07 3.10 21.65
N LYS A 162 13.78 2.92 20.36
CA LYS A 162 13.17 3.95 19.51
C LYS A 162 11.82 4.37 20.09
N GLY A 163 10.96 3.41 20.43
CA GLY A 163 9.66 3.68 21.04
C GLY A 163 9.80 4.43 22.37
N ASP A 164 10.73 4.02 23.23
CA ASP A 164 11.00 4.71 24.50
C ASP A 164 11.53 6.12 24.30
N ALA A 165 12.49 6.34 23.39
CA ALA A 165 13.02 7.65 23.07
C ALA A 165 11.92 8.59 22.55
N LEU A 166 11.09 8.13 21.61
CA LEU A 166 9.99 8.92 21.05
C LEU A 166 8.94 9.25 22.11
N ARG A 167 8.62 8.29 22.98
CA ARG A 167 7.69 8.51 24.09
C ARG A 167 8.21 9.58 25.05
N GLN A 168 9.49 9.50 25.43
CA GLN A 168 10.11 10.49 26.33
C GLN A 168 10.28 11.87 25.67
N LYS A 169 10.40 11.92 24.34
CA LYS A 169 10.37 13.15 23.54
C LYS A 169 8.97 13.78 23.44
N GLY A 170 7.91 13.05 23.81
CA GLY A 170 6.52 13.48 23.68
C GLY A 170 5.86 13.12 22.35
N ASP A 171 6.57 12.43 21.45
CA ASP A 171 6.01 11.94 20.18
C ASP A 171 5.32 10.57 20.39
N VAL A 172 4.15 10.63 21.03
CA VAL A 172 3.38 9.44 21.43
C VAL A 172 2.95 8.63 20.20
N LYS A 173 2.57 9.29 19.09
CA LYS A 173 2.15 8.59 17.86
C LYS A 173 3.30 7.79 17.25
N ALA A 174 4.49 8.39 17.12
CA ALA A 174 5.64 7.67 16.58
C ALA A 174 6.15 6.58 17.53
N ALA A 175 6.03 6.78 18.86
CA ALA A 175 6.33 5.75 19.85
C ALA A 175 5.42 4.51 19.69
N ILE A 176 4.10 4.73 19.55
CA ILE A 176 3.12 3.67 19.28
C ILE A 176 3.50 2.90 18.01
N ALA A 177 3.81 3.60 16.91
CA ALA A 177 4.19 2.96 15.65
C ALA A 177 5.47 2.11 15.79
N ALA A 178 6.47 2.57 16.53
CA ALA A 178 7.69 1.81 16.78
C ALA A 178 7.42 0.53 17.60
N TYR A 179 6.58 0.62 18.64
CA TYR A 179 6.16 -0.54 19.43
C TYR A 179 5.33 -1.53 18.60
N GLU A 180 4.39 -1.06 17.79
CA GLU A 180 3.57 -1.92 16.92
C GLU A 180 4.41 -2.61 15.84
N LEU A 181 5.40 -1.91 15.27
CA LEU A 181 6.36 -2.51 14.34
C LEU A 181 7.17 -3.64 14.99
N LEU A 182 7.65 -3.43 16.22
CA LEU A 182 8.31 -4.47 17.02
C LEU A 182 7.40 -5.68 17.23
N LEU A 183 6.14 -5.46 17.62
CA LEU A 183 5.17 -6.53 17.87
C LEU A 183 4.79 -7.32 16.61
N ARG A 184 4.78 -6.66 15.46
CA ARG A 184 4.39 -7.26 14.17
C ARG A 184 5.53 -8.03 13.53
N ASP A 185 6.70 -7.40 13.40
CA ASP A 185 7.76 -7.89 12.52
C ASP A 185 8.94 -8.52 13.28
N TYR A 186 9.06 -8.29 14.60
CA TYR A 186 10.24 -8.68 15.41
C TYR A 186 9.86 -9.27 16.78
N ARG A 187 8.66 -9.86 16.88
CA ARG A 187 8.02 -10.33 18.12
C ARG A 187 8.89 -11.28 18.96
N TYR A 188 9.71 -12.11 18.32
CA TYR A 188 10.48 -13.18 18.96
C TYR A 188 11.91 -12.77 19.35
N ALA A 189 12.26 -11.49 19.23
CA ALA A 189 13.50 -10.96 19.77
C ALA A 189 13.60 -11.21 21.29
N GLN A 190 14.78 -11.65 21.73
CA GLN A 190 15.12 -11.85 23.15
C GLN A 190 16.60 -11.54 23.39
N VAL A 191 16.93 -10.84 24.46
CA VAL A 191 18.30 -10.43 24.77
C VAL A 191 18.63 -10.74 26.22
N TRP A 192 19.87 -11.12 26.49
CA TRP A 192 20.33 -11.38 27.84
C TRP A 192 20.33 -10.09 28.67
N ASP A 193 19.57 -10.08 29.76
CA ASP A 193 19.64 -9.04 30.78
C ASP A 193 20.75 -9.39 31.77
N PRO A 194 21.66 -8.47 32.10
CA PRO A 194 22.70 -8.69 33.11
C PRO A 194 22.18 -9.17 34.47
N LYS A 195 20.90 -8.96 34.77
CA LYS A 195 20.23 -9.43 36.00
C LYS A 195 19.78 -10.89 35.95
N GLY A 196 20.12 -11.64 34.89
CA GLY A 196 20.04 -13.10 34.87
C GLY A 196 18.86 -13.71 34.12
N TRP A 197 18.14 -12.96 33.30
CA TRP A 197 17.05 -13.50 32.46
C TRP A 197 17.14 -13.03 31.01
N PHE A 198 16.46 -13.72 30.10
CA PHE A 198 16.30 -13.23 28.72
C PHE A 198 15.13 -12.26 28.65
N TRP A 199 15.44 -10.96 28.58
CA TRP A 199 14.46 -9.91 28.38
C TRP A 199 13.87 -9.95 26.98
N LYS A 200 12.56 -9.72 26.89
CA LYS A 200 11.80 -9.77 25.64
C LYS A 200 11.32 -8.35 25.30
N PRO A 201 11.95 -7.65 24.33
CA PRO A 201 11.55 -6.30 23.94
C PRO A 201 10.05 -6.19 23.60
N ALA A 202 9.50 -7.19 22.91
CA ALA A 202 8.10 -7.23 22.54
C ALA A 202 7.13 -7.27 23.74
N GLU A 203 7.49 -7.90 24.86
CA GLU A 203 6.64 -7.88 26.07
C GLU A 203 6.62 -6.50 26.71
N SER A 204 7.75 -5.81 26.73
CA SER A 204 7.85 -4.45 27.25
C SER A 204 7.12 -3.46 26.35
N ALA A 205 7.24 -3.62 25.03
CA ALA A 205 6.48 -2.87 24.06
C ALA A 205 4.97 -3.04 24.24
N ARG A 206 4.47 -4.27 24.51
CA ARG A 206 3.04 -4.48 24.85
C ARG A 206 2.61 -3.69 26.08
N LYS A 207 3.41 -3.73 27.15
CA LYS A 207 3.10 -3.00 28.40
C LYS A 207 3.09 -1.48 28.17
N ASN A 208 4.09 -0.96 27.44
CA ASN A 208 4.16 0.47 27.12
C ASN A 208 3.03 0.88 26.17
N LEU A 209 2.70 0.06 25.18
CA LEU A 209 1.59 0.30 24.27
C LEU A 209 0.25 0.32 25.02
N ALA A 210 0.02 -0.61 25.95
CA ALA A 210 -1.17 -0.60 26.79
C ALA A 210 -1.24 0.72 27.59
N LYS A 211 -0.17 1.09 28.31
CA LYS A 211 -0.10 2.35 29.05
C LYS A 211 -0.33 3.57 28.17
N LEU A 212 0.26 3.61 26.97
CA LEU A 212 0.06 4.71 26.03
C LEU A 212 -1.35 4.72 25.47
N LYS A 213 -1.95 3.58 25.15
CA LYS A 213 -3.34 3.48 24.69
C LYS A 213 -4.36 3.78 25.80
N THR A 214 -4.00 3.63 27.08
CA THR A 214 -4.83 4.04 28.23
C THR A 214 -4.61 5.50 28.63
N ALA A 215 -3.37 6.00 28.58
CA ALA A 215 -2.99 7.39 28.88
C ALA A 215 -3.38 8.36 27.75
N VAL A 216 -3.47 7.85 26.52
CA VAL A 216 -4.40 8.38 25.52
C VAL A 216 -5.79 7.98 26.01
N THR A 217 -6.31 8.68 27.02
CA THR A 217 -7.76 8.77 27.24
C THR A 217 -8.37 8.88 25.85
N PRO A 218 -9.37 8.07 25.45
CA PRO A 218 -9.88 8.09 24.08
C PRO A 218 -10.08 9.54 23.77
N TYR A 219 -9.28 10.06 22.84
CA TYR A 219 -9.30 11.48 22.49
C TYR A 219 -10.77 11.77 22.33
N LYS A 220 -11.34 12.51 23.28
CA LYS A 220 -12.76 12.81 23.27
C LYS A 220 -12.81 13.81 22.15
N LEU A 221 -13.01 13.27 20.94
CA LEU A 221 -13.07 14.03 19.71
C LEU A 221 -14.04 15.14 20.05
N ASN A 222 -13.56 16.38 20.14
CA ASN A 222 -14.44 17.52 20.26
C ASN A 222 -15.01 17.71 18.86
N VAL A 223 -15.90 16.80 18.49
CA VAL A 223 -16.61 16.79 17.21
C VAL A 223 -17.20 18.18 17.06
N ALA A 224 -16.90 18.86 15.97
CA ALA A 224 -17.53 20.13 15.65
C ALA A 224 -19.05 19.99 15.81
N LYS A 225 -19.70 21.00 16.42
CA LYS A 225 -21.14 20.96 16.73
C LYS A 225 -21.93 20.59 15.48
N LYS A 226 -22.93 19.71 15.59
CA LYS A 226 -23.84 19.41 14.47
C LYS A 226 -24.50 20.70 13.98
N HIS A 227 -24.41 20.95 12.68
CA HIS A 227 -25.06 22.10 12.02
C HIS A 227 -26.38 21.73 11.35
N PHE A 228 -26.58 20.45 11.04
CA PHE A 228 -27.78 19.92 10.41
C PHE A 228 -28.47 18.90 11.33
N THR A 229 -29.79 18.88 11.26
CA THR A 229 -30.62 17.86 11.90
C THR A 229 -30.46 16.51 11.22
N ASP A 230 -30.76 15.42 11.92
CA ASP A 230 -30.68 14.07 11.34
C ASP A 230 -31.63 13.92 10.12
N GLU A 231 -32.75 14.65 10.12
CA GLU A 231 -33.68 14.72 8.99
C GLU A 231 -33.05 15.38 7.74
N GLN A 232 -32.33 16.49 7.92
CA GLN A 232 -31.61 17.14 6.82
C GLN A 232 -30.46 16.28 6.28
N LEU A 233 -29.88 15.43 7.13
CA LEU A 233 -28.83 14.49 6.73
C LEU A 233 -29.38 13.25 6.03
N ARG A 234 -30.68 12.97 6.13
CA ARG A 234 -31.31 11.77 5.58
C ARG A 234 -31.43 11.82 4.06
N PHE A 235 -31.00 10.76 3.39
CA PHE A 235 -31.27 10.54 1.97
C PHE A 235 -32.71 10.04 1.76
N PRO A 236 -33.30 10.18 0.56
CA PRO A 236 -34.62 9.58 0.25
C PRO A 236 -34.67 8.07 0.53
N GLY A 237 -33.52 7.39 0.40
CA GLY A 237 -33.27 6.02 0.83
C GLY A 237 -31.76 5.75 0.80
N LYS A 238 -31.29 4.69 1.46
CA LYS A 238 -29.85 4.46 1.66
C LYS A 238 -29.14 3.94 0.41
N LYS A 239 -29.81 3.15 -0.43
CA LYS A 239 -29.27 2.60 -1.67
C LYS A 239 -28.98 3.67 -2.73
N GLY A 240 -27.71 3.90 -3.03
CA GLY A 240 -27.22 4.79 -4.08
C GLY A 240 -26.56 4.06 -5.25
N ILE A 241 -25.98 4.81 -6.19
CA ILE A 241 -25.11 4.26 -7.25
C ILE A 241 -24.06 5.29 -7.69
N CYS A 242 -22.87 4.81 -8.05
CA CYS A 242 -21.80 5.63 -8.62
C CYS A 242 -21.58 5.26 -10.09
N LEU A 243 -21.88 6.19 -11.00
CA LEU A 243 -21.71 6.00 -12.44
C LEU A 243 -21.25 7.31 -13.06
N THR A 244 -20.27 7.23 -13.95
CA THR A 244 -19.81 8.41 -14.70
C THR A 244 -20.92 8.95 -15.60
N MET A 245 -20.95 10.26 -15.79
CA MET A 245 -21.94 10.96 -16.62
C MET A 245 -21.25 11.79 -17.69
N ARG A 246 -20.28 11.19 -18.38
CA ARG A 246 -19.44 11.88 -19.37
C ARG A 246 -20.24 12.32 -20.60
N LYS A 247 -19.59 13.13 -21.45
CA LYS A 247 -20.16 13.61 -22.70
C LYS A 247 -20.50 12.47 -23.66
N ALA A 248 -21.45 12.72 -24.55
CA ALA A 248 -21.82 11.75 -25.59
C ALA A 248 -20.59 11.33 -26.41
N GLY A 249 -20.48 10.03 -26.72
CA GLY A 249 -19.33 9.45 -27.44
C GLY A 249 -18.17 8.99 -26.53
N GLU A 250 -18.11 9.42 -25.27
CA GLU A 250 -17.06 8.99 -24.34
C GLU A 250 -17.43 7.68 -23.60
N LYS A 251 -16.42 6.88 -23.24
CA LYS A 251 -16.60 5.73 -22.32
C LYS A 251 -17.13 6.25 -20.99
N GLY A 252 -18.26 5.74 -20.53
CA GLY A 252 -18.93 6.23 -19.32
C GLY A 252 -19.81 7.46 -19.55
N SER A 253 -20.28 7.66 -20.77
CA SER A 253 -21.21 8.75 -21.11
C SER A 253 -22.57 8.60 -20.45
N ALA A 254 -23.24 9.73 -20.24
CA ALA A 254 -24.62 9.77 -19.73
C ALA A 254 -25.59 8.94 -20.60
N ALA A 255 -25.42 8.94 -21.92
CA ALA A 255 -26.24 8.13 -22.84
C ALA A 255 -26.14 6.62 -22.53
N GLY A 256 -24.95 6.14 -22.16
CA GLY A 256 -24.74 4.73 -21.77
C GLY A 256 -25.14 4.43 -20.32
N ASN A 257 -24.88 5.37 -19.40
CA ASN A 257 -25.00 5.13 -17.96
C ASN A 257 -26.35 5.54 -17.35
N LEU A 258 -27.12 6.45 -17.94
CA LEU A 258 -28.48 6.76 -17.47
C LEU A 258 -29.42 5.54 -17.55
N PRO A 259 -29.43 4.73 -18.63
CA PRO A 259 -30.21 3.49 -18.65
C PRO A 259 -29.75 2.48 -17.58
N ARG A 260 -28.44 2.40 -17.31
CA ARG A 260 -27.88 1.55 -16.25
C ARG A 260 -28.39 2.01 -14.88
N LEU A 261 -28.24 3.29 -14.56
CA LEU A 261 -28.75 3.91 -13.34
C LEU A 261 -30.24 3.59 -13.13
N LYS A 262 -31.08 3.78 -14.15
CA LYS A 262 -32.51 3.47 -14.09
C LYS A 262 -32.79 1.99 -13.79
N LYS A 263 -32.00 1.06 -14.36
CA LYS A 263 -32.18 -0.39 -14.15
C LYS A 263 -31.98 -0.81 -12.69
N VAL A 264 -31.12 -0.15 -11.93
CA VAL A 264 -30.86 -0.50 -10.52
C VAL A 264 -31.72 0.25 -9.50
N ASN A 265 -32.52 1.22 -9.97
CA ASN A 265 -33.48 1.98 -9.17
C ASN A 265 -32.91 2.48 -7.82
N PRO A 266 -31.88 3.34 -7.84
CA PRO A 266 -31.28 3.89 -6.63
C PRO A 266 -32.14 5.06 -6.10
N TYR A 267 -31.90 5.49 -4.87
CA TYR A 267 -32.49 6.71 -4.30
C TYR A 267 -31.60 7.93 -4.49
N TRP A 268 -30.31 7.72 -4.71
CA TRP A 268 -29.34 8.77 -4.97
C TRP A 268 -28.20 8.28 -5.88
N SER A 269 -27.47 9.23 -6.47
CA SER A 269 -26.33 8.92 -7.33
C SER A 269 -25.25 10.00 -7.29
N TYR A 270 -24.03 9.65 -7.67
CA TYR A 270 -22.97 10.61 -7.95
C TYR A 270 -22.07 10.12 -9.10
N SER A 271 -21.26 11.03 -9.64
CA SER A 271 -20.46 10.79 -10.85
C SER A 271 -19.02 11.30 -10.77
N TRP A 272 -18.45 11.38 -9.56
CA TRP A 272 -17.08 11.90 -9.31
C TRP A 272 -16.83 13.33 -9.82
N GLY A 273 -17.89 14.10 -10.02
CA GLY A 273 -17.80 15.45 -10.56
C GLY A 273 -19.03 16.25 -10.22
N TRP A 274 -19.30 17.28 -11.02
CA TRP A 274 -20.40 18.22 -10.80
C TRP A 274 -21.54 18.03 -11.80
N ASP A 275 -21.45 17.01 -12.65
CA ASP A 275 -22.24 16.88 -13.88
C ASP A 275 -23.72 16.61 -13.60
N GLN A 276 -24.53 17.67 -13.63
CA GLN A 276 -25.98 17.56 -13.79
C GLN A 276 -26.31 17.41 -15.27
N VAL A 277 -26.61 16.18 -15.69
CA VAL A 277 -26.94 15.89 -17.09
C VAL A 277 -28.45 15.87 -17.31
N PRO A 278 -28.95 16.20 -18.53
CA PRO A 278 -30.36 16.07 -18.85
C PRO A 278 -30.88 14.63 -18.65
N ASN A 279 -32.17 14.49 -18.36
CA ASN A 279 -32.87 13.21 -18.23
C ASN A 279 -32.44 12.31 -17.06
N GLN A 280 -31.74 12.87 -16.06
CA GLN A 280 -31.61 12.22 -14.75
C GLN A 280 -33.01 12.04 -14.13
N PRO A 281 -33.31 10.87 -13.51
CA PRO A 281 -34.61 10.65 -12.89
C PRO A 281 -34.85 11.63 -11.73
N ALA A 282 -36.02 12.28 -11.71
CA ALA A 282 -36.34 13.33 -10.73
C ALA A 282 -36.41 12.81 -9.28
N ASN A 283 -36.69 11.52 -9.10
CA ASN A 283 -36.75 10.85 -7.79
C ASN A 283 -35.38 10.33 -7.30
N VAL A 284 -34.31 10.53 -8.07
CA VAL A 284 -32.95 10.15 -7.70
C VAL A 284 -32.18 11.41 -7.35
N GLU A 285 -31.79 11.55 -6.08
CA GLU A 285 -30.99 12.69 -5.66
C GLU A 285 -29.58 12.61 -6.28
N PHE A 286 -29.14 13.66 -6.98
CA PHE A 286 -27.77 13.74 -7.49
C PHE A 286 -26.87 14.49 -6.50
N VAL A 287 -25.75 13.87 -6.11
CA VAL A 287 -24.79 14.46 -5.19
C VAL A 287 -23.49 14.80 -5.92
N PRO A 288 -23.15 16.09 -6.09
CA PRO A 288 -21.88 16.50 -6.67
C PRO A 288 -20.70 16.26 -5.72
N MET A 289 -19.50 16.12 -6.29
CA MET A 289 -18.26 15.85 -5.58
C MET A 289 -17.13 16.77 -6.05
N ALA A 290 -16.31 17.28 -5.13
CA ALA A 290 -15.00 17.83 -5.48
C ALA A 290 -13.99 16.69 -5.54
N TRP A 291 -13.77 16.08 -6.72
CA TRP A 291 -12.86 14.93 -6.82
C TRP A 291 -11.46 15.22 -6.28
N GLY A 292 -10.90 16.38 -6.59
CA GLY A 292 -9.62 16.90 -6.09
C GLY A 292 -9.59 18.43 -6.17
N ALA A 293 -8.42 19.03 -5.98
CA ALA A 293 -8.23 20.47 -6.11
C ALA A 293 -7.04 20.79 -7.02
N TRP A 294 -7.24 21.71 -7.97
CA TRP A 294 -6.22 22.11 -8.95
C TRP A 294 -5.61 23.48 -8.61
N SER A 295 -6.37 24.36 -7.93
CA SER A 295 -5.91 25.58 -7.25
C SER A 295 -7.05 26.14 -6.36
N VAL A 296 -6.72 27.00 -5.38
CA VAL A 296 -7.69 27.61 -4.43
C VAL A 296 -8.72 28.44 -5.17
N ASP A 297 -8.27 29.34 -6.06
CA ASP A 297 -9.17 30.15 -6.87
C ASP A 297 -9.95 29.33 -7.91
N GLY A 298 -9.33 28.27 -8.45
CA GLY A 298 -9.94 27.40 -9.43
C GLY A 298 -11.12 26.61 -8.85
N LEU A 299 -10.95 26.03 -7.65
CA LEU A 299 -12.02 25.33 -6.96
C LEU A 299 -13.17 26.29 -6.64
N GLY A 300 -12.87 27.42 -6.00
CA GLY A 300 -13.89 28.41 -5.61
C GLY A 300 -14.69 28.94 -6.81
N LYS A 301 -14.02 29.37 -7.88
CA LYS A 301 -14.68 29.85 -9.12
C LYS A 301 -15.53 28.76 -9.77
N GLY A 302 -15.03 27.52 -9.79
CA GLY A 302 -15.76 26.40 -10.35
C GLY A 302 -17.03 26.07 -9.56
N LEU A 303 -16.94 26.03 -8.23
CA LEU A 303 -18.10 25.79 -7.35
C LEU A 303 -19.16 26.88 -7.52
N GLN A 304 -18.75 28.15 -7.55
CA GLN A 304 -19.66 29.28 -7.75
C GLN A 304 -20.38 29.22 -9.10
N LYS A 305 -19.68 28.81 -10.16
CA LYS A 305 -20.26 28.69 -11.50
C LYS A 305 -21.18 27.48 -11.64
N SER A 306 -20.77 26.32 -11.13
CA SER A 306 -21.33 25.03 -11.53
C SER A 306 -22.11 24.31 -10.43
N VAL A 307 -22.03 24.74 -9.17
CA VAL A 307 -22.67 24.04 -8.03
C VAL A 307 -23.64 24.95 -7.29
N VAL A 308 -23.22 26.18 -6.97
CA VAL A 308 -24.02 27.15 -6.20
C VAL A 308 -25.39 27.43 -6.82
N PRO A 309 -25.56 27.59 -8.15
CA PRO A 309 -26.89 27.76 -8.75
C PRO A 309 -27.83 26.56 -8.50
N HIS A 310 -27.28 25.34 -8.45
CA HIS A 310 -28.05 24.13 -8.17
C HIS A 310 -28.39 23.97 -6.69
N ILE A 311 -27.55 24.48 -5.79
CA ILE A 311 -27.89 24.61 -4.37
C ILE A 311 -29.05 25.60 -4.19
N LYS A 312 -28.96 26.79 -4.79
CA LYS A 312 -30.00 27.83 -4.68
C LYS A 312 -31.36 27.39 -5.23
N SER A 313 -31.37 26.54 -6.26
CA SER A 313 -32.61 25.96 -6.82
C SER A 313 -33.10 24.70 -6.08
N GLY A 314 -32.42 24.26 -5.02
CA GLY A 314 -32.76 23.07 -4.24
C GLY A 314 -32.43 21.73 -4.92
N LYS A 315 -31.78 21.76 -6.10
CA LYS A 315 -31.36 20.56 -6.84
C LYS A 315 -30.17 19.85 -6.19
N VAL A 316 -29.26 20.60 -5.56
CA VAL A 316 -28.14 20.05 -4.78
C VAL A 316 -28.42 20.28 -3.31
N LYS A 317 -28.53 19.19 -2.55
CA LYS A 317 -28.87 19.22 -1.12
C LYS A 317 -27.70 18.88 -0.22
N ARG A 318 -26.58 18.40 -0.78
CA ARG A 318 -25.39 17.93 -0.08
C ARG A 318 -24.22 17.82 -1.06
N PHE A 319 -23.00 17.71 -0.55
CA PHE A 319 -21.79 17.73 -1.37
C PHE A 319 -20.72 16.77 -0.83
N PHE A 320 -20.02 16.07 -1.72
CA PHE A 320 -18.94 15.15 -1.35
C PHE A 320 -17.56 15.80 -1.45
N GLY A 321 -16.72 15.57 -0.44
CA GLY A 321 -15.32 15.99 -0.44
C GLY A 321 -14.43 15.19 -1.41
N PHE A 322 -13.12 15.29 -1.19
CA PHE A 322 -12.10 14.75 -2.08
C PHE A 322 -12.10 13.21 -2.20
N ASN A 323 -11.81 12.73 -3.40
CA ASN A 323 -11.82 11.31 -3.76
C ASN A 323 -10.44 10.68 -3.59
N GLU A 324 -10.31 9.72 -2.66
CA GLU A 324 -9.08 8.98 -2.36
C GLU A 324 -7.82 9.87 -2.32
N PRO A 325 -7.81 10.98 -1.56
CA PRO A 325 -6.66 11.89 -1.53
C PRO A 325 -5.38 11.23 -0.99
N ASP A 326 -5.52 10.11 -0.28
CA ASP A 326 -4.47 9.26 0.24
C ASP A 326 -3.81 8.34 -0.81
N LYS A 327 -4.28 8.38 -2.07
CA LYS A 327 -3.78 7.55 -3.16
C LYS A 327 -3.18 8.41 -4.28
N ARG A 328 -2.00 8.01 -4.77
CA ARG A 328 -1.19 8.80 -5.72
C ARG A 328 -1.86 8.94 -7.09
N GLU A 329 -2.60 7.93 -7.50
CA GLU A 329 -3.28 7.89 -8.80
C GLU A 329 -4.67 8.56 -8.77
N GLN A 330 -5.07 9.11 -7.63
CA GLN A 330 -6.37 9.75 -7.41
C GLN A 330 -6.15 11.25 -7.11
N ALA A 331 -6.91 11.85 -6.18
CA ALA A 331 -6.74 13.27 -5.88
C ALA A 331 -5.33 13.62 -5.39
N ASN A 332 -4.62 12.66 -4.77
CA ASN A 332 -3.21 12.78 -4.39
C ASN A 332 -2.88 14.07 -3.65
N MET A 333 -3.53 14.25 -2.50
CA MET A 333 -3.41 15.45 -1.68
C MET A 333 -2.92 15.08 -0.29
N SER A 334 -2.08 15.91 0.34
CA SER A 334 -1.86 15.78 1.79
C SER A 334 -3.10 16.22 2.57
N TYR A 335 -3.27 15.71 3.79
CA TYR A 335 -4.41 16.14 4.63
C TYR A 335 -4.35 17.64 4.94
N GLN A 336 -3.15 18.21 5.12
CA GLN A 336 -2.98 19.65 5.32
C GLN A 336 -3.44 20.46 4.11
N ASN A 337 -3.19 19.96 2.90
CA ASN A 337 -3.67 20.63 1.70
C ASN A 337 -5.19 20.54 1.61
N ALA A 338 -5.79 19.37 1.85
CA ALA A 338 -7.25 19.23 1.88
C ALA A 338 -7.91 20.20 2.88
N LEU A 339 -7.34 20.38 4.07
CA LEU A 339 -7.82 21.33 5.08
C LEU A 339 -7.79 22.80 4.62
N LYS A 340 -6.84 23.19 3.76
CA LYS A 340 -6.80 24.56 3.21
C LYS A 340 -7.99 24.86 2.29
N TYR A 341 -8.50 23.84 1.59
CA TYR A 341 -9.64 23.98 0.69
C TYR A 341 -10.98 23.82 1.40
N TRP A 342 -10.99 23.17 2.57
CA TRP A 342 -12.23 22.81 3.28
C TRP A 342 -13.17 24.00 3.56
N PRO A 343 -12.69 25.20 3.96
CA PRO A 343 -13.57 26.35 4.16
C PRO A 343 -14.38 26.76 2.93
N GLN A 344 -13.87 26.52 1.71
CA GLN A 344 -14.63 26.78 0.48
C GLN A 344 -15.80 25.81 0.30
N LEU A 345 -15.63 24.55 0.74
CA LEU A 345 -16.72 23.57 0.74
C LEU A 345 -17.72 23.90 1.84
N GLU A 346 -17.27 24.33 3.02
CA GLU A 346 -18.16 24.75 4.11
C GLU A 346 -19.06 25.92 3.71
N ALA A 347 -18.51 26.86 2.94
CA ALA A 347 -19.23 28.01 2.40
C ALA A 347 -20.38 27.65 1.45
N LEU A 348 -20.46 26.40 0.96
CA LEU A 348 -21.61 25.93 0.17
C LEU A 348 -22.90 25.87 0.99
N GLY A 349 -22.81 25.81 2.33
CA GLY A 349 -23.98 25.86 3.22
C GLY A 349 -24.89 24.63 3.16
N VAL A 350 -24.43 23.53 2.56
CA VAL A 350 -25.11 22.23 2.52
C VAL A 350 -24.30 21.17 3.27
N PRO A 351 -24.93 20.08 3.76
CA PRO A 351 -24.23 18.95 4.37
C PRO A 351 -23.01 18.47 3.56
N LEU A 352 -21.89 18.27 4.25
CA LEU A 352 -20.62 17.85 3.65
C LEU A 352 -20.23 16.44 4.09
N CYS A 353 -19.96 15.59 3.10
CA CYS A 353 -19.24 14.34 3.34
C CYS A 353 -17.73 14.61 3.34
N SER A 354 -17.02 14.07 4.33
CA SER A 354 -15.56 14.12 4.38
C SER A 354 -14.93 13.63 3.07
N PRO A 355 -13.63 13.88 2.84
CA PRO A 355 -12.90 13.13 1.83
C PRO A 355 -13.07 11.63 2.06
N ALA A 356 -13.28 10.88 0.99
CA ALA A 356 -13.47 9.44 1.02
C ALA A 356 -12.14 8.75 0.70
N CYS A 357 -11.46 8.25 1.73
CA CYS A 357 -10.13 7.64 1.59
C CYS A 357 -10.18 6.19 1.13
N ALA A 358 -9.16 5.76 0.39
CA ALA A 358 -8.92 4.36 0.06
C ALA A 358 -8.54 3.53 1.31
N ASN A 359 -7.93 4.20 2.30
CA ASN A 359 -7.66 3.73 3.65
C ASN A 359 -8.42 4.63 4.66
N PRO A 360 -9.71 4.34 4.90
CA PRO A 360 -10.52 5.11 5.84
C PRO A 360 -10.21 4.81 7.32
N GLU A 361 -9.58 3.70 7.67
CA GLU A 361 -9.39 3.31 9.08
C GLU A 361 -8.03 3.76 9.68
N GLY A 362 -7.01 4.03 8.86
CA GLY A 362 -5.69 4.49 9.27
C GLY A 362 -4.62 3.38 9.35
N VAL A 363 -3.76 3.41 10.38
CA VAL A 363 -2.66 2.43 10.51
C VAL A 363 -3.13 0.99 10.69
N ASP A 364 -4.32 0.81 11.25
CA ASP A 364 -4.94 -0.49 11.49
C ASP A 364 -5.79 -0.98 10.31
N ASP A 365 -5.76 -0.25 9.19
CA ASP A 365 -6.57 -0.55 8.02
C ASP A 365 -6.03 -1.76 7.25
N ASP A 366 -6.93 -2.73 7.00
CA ASP A 366 -6.71 -3.92 6.20
C ASP A 366 -7.00 -3.72 4.70
N SER A 367 -7.09 -2.47 4.24
CA SER A 367 -7.38 -2.11 2.85
C SER A 367 -6.43 -2.83 1.90
N VAL A 368 -7.00 -3.66 1.04
CA VAL A 368 -6.26 -4.43 0.04
C VAL A 368 -5.90 -3.58 -1.18
N GLN A 369 -6.23 -2.28 -1.18
CA GLN A 369 -5.83 -1.33 -2.21
C GLN A 369 -4.34 -0.90 -2.11
N GLY A 370 -3.61 -1.39 -1.11
CA GLY A 370 -2.18 -1.09 -0.93
C GLY A 370 -1.91 0.30 -0.31
N VAL A 371 -2.94 1.01 0.11
CA VAL A 371 -2.82 2.33 0.75
C VAL A 371 -2.64 2.17 2.24
N ARG A 372 -1.52 2.69 2.78
CA ARG A 372 -1.20 2.67 4.20
C ARG A 372 -0.95 4.08 4.69
N GLY A 373 -1.41 4.39 5.88
CA GLY A 373 -1.14 5.68 6.50
C GLY A 373 -2.25 6.11 7.43
N THR A 374 -2.26 7.39 7.76
CA THR A 374 -3.17 7.96 8.76
C THR A 374 -3.97 9.13 8.23
N TRP A 375 -4.06 9.24 6.90
CA TRP A 375 -4.58 10.42 6.22
C TRP A 375 -5.96 10.83 6.76
N MET A 376 -6.94 9.92 6.72
CA MET A 376 -8.31 10.24 7.15
C MET A 376 -8.36 10.58 8.63
N ARG A 377 -7.62 9.83 9.46
CA ARG A 377 -7.52 10.12 10.89
C ARG A 377 -6.98 11.52 11.16
N ASP A 378 -5.88 11.89 10.52
CA ASP A 378 -5.23 13.17 10.75
C ASP A 378 -6.05 14.33 10.17
N PHE A 379 -6.70 14.16 9.01
CA PHE A 379 -7.66 15.11 8.46
C PHE A 379 -8.84 15.35 9.41
N MET A 380 -9.53 14.29 9.84
CA MET A 380 -10.71 14.39 10.70
C MET A 380 -10.36 15.00 12.06
N THR A 381 -9.25 14.57 12.67
CA THR A 381 -8.78 15.11 13.96
C THR A 381 -8.49 16.61 13.87
N GLU A 382 -7.79 17.03 12.82
CA GLU A 382 -7.39 18.42 12.67
C GLU A 382 -8.56 19.32 12.22
N ALA A 383 -9.47 18.81 11.39
CA ALA A 383 -10.73 19.49 11.07
C ALA A 383 -11.55 19.75 12.34
N ASP A 384 -11.68 18.75 13.22
CA ASP A 384 -12.34 18.92 14.52
C ASP A 384 -11.64 19.93 15.42
N ARG A 385 -10.30 19.90 15.48
CA ARG A 385 -9.51 20.88 16.22
C ARG A 385 -9.72 22.31 15.71
N LEU A 386 -9.89 22.48 14.40
CA LEU A 386 -10.14 23.77 13.74
C LEU A 386 -11.60 24.20 13.80
N GLY A 387 -12.50 23.34 14.27
CA GLY A 387 -13.94 23.60 14.30
C GLY A 387 -14.61 23.52 12.93
N TYR A 388 -13.99 22.87 11.95
CA TYR A 388 -14.56 22.67 10.62
C TYR A 388 -15.73 21.68 10.65
N ARG A 389 -16.79 22.04 9.92
CA ARG A 389 -17.98 21.22 9.75
C ARG A 389 -17.71 20.03 8.83
N ILE A 390 -18.00 18.84 9.35
CA ILE A 390 -18.04 17.58 8.61
C ILE A 390 -19.27 16.81 9.08
N ASP A 391 -20.21 16.58 8.17
CA ASP A 391 -21.53 16.04 8.51
C ASP A 391 -21.62 14.52 8.28
N TYR A 392 -20.86 13.99 7.31
CA TYR A 392 -20.73 12.55 7.07
C TYR A 392 -19.27 12.10 7.03
N SER A 393 -19.02 10.87 7.46
CA SER A 393 -17.73 10.19 7.24
C SER A 393 -17.79 9.41 5.92
N GLY A 394 -17.08 9.88 4.90
CA GLY A 394 -16.97 9.23 3.59
C GLY A 394 -16.04 8.02 3.62
N VAL A 395 -16.48 6.89 3.05
CA VAL A 395 -15.77 5.62 3.14
C VAL A 395 -15.75 4.92 1.78
N HIS A 396 -14.55 4.55 1.33
CA HIS A 396 -14.38 3.53 0.30
C HIS A 396 -13.94 2.21 0.92
N TRP A 397 -14.46 1.11 0.41
CA TRP A 397 -14.05 -0.22 0.86
C TRP A 397 -14.01 -1.22 -0.27
N TYR A 398 -12.83 -1.80 -0.49
CA TYR A 398 -12.66 -2.92 -1.40
C TYR A 398 -11.94 -4.03 -0.65
N GLY A 399 -12.58 -5.18 -0.49
CA GLY A 399 -12.08 -6.27 0.34
C GLY A 399 -12.49 -7.66 -0.16
N GLY A 400 -12.44 -8.65 0.72
CA GLY A 400 -12.91 -10.01 0.42
C GLY A 400 -14.41 -10.20 0.67
N THR A 401 -14.91 -11.42 0.55
CA THR A 401 -16.33 -11.74 0.79
C THR A 401 -16.66 -12.09 2.25
N HIS A 402 -15.82 -11.70 3.21
CA HIS A 402 -16.03 -12.01 4.63
C HIS A 402 -16.94 -10.96 5.29
N VAL A 403 -18.22 -11.29 5.42
CA VAL A 403 -19.29 -10.39 5.92
C VAL A 403 -18.94 -9.71 7.25
N GLU A 404 -18.52 -10.48 8.25
CA GLU A 404 -18.27 -9.90 9.58
C GLU A 404 -17.07 -8.96 9.63
N HIS A 405 -16.09 -9.12 8.72
CA HIS A 405 -14.96 -8.19 8.64
C HIS A 405 -15.43 -6.83 8.14
N PHE A 406 -16.28 -6.82 7.10
CA PHE A 406 -16.92 -5.60 6.60
C PHE A 406 -17.71 -4.90 7.71
N LYS A 407 -18.64 -5.62 8.36
CA LYS A 407 -19.49 -5.05 9.42
C LYS A 407 -18.67 -4.49 10.57
N ALA A 408 -17.66 -5.24 11.03
CA ALA A 408 -16.78 -4.79 12.10
C ALA A 408 -16.00 -3.54 11.70
N LYS A 409 -15.49 -3.46 10.47
CA LYS A 409 -14.76 -2.28 9.97
C LYS A 409 -15.64 -1.04 9.92
N MET A 410 -16.86 -1.15 9.39
CA MET A 410 -17.79 0.00 9.35
C MET A 410 -18.13 0.51 10.76
N ARG A 411 -18.35 -0.40 11.73
CA ARG A 411 -18.53 -0.01 13.14
C ARG A 411 -17.31 0.72 13.71
N ARG A 412 -16.10 0.23 13.45
CA ARG A 412 -14.86 0.87 13.94
C ARG A 412 -14.66 2.26 13.33
N ILE A 413 -14.94 2.43 12.05
CA ILE A 413 -14.87 3.75 11.39
C ILE A 413 -15.89 4.71 12.00
N TYR A 414 -17.12 4.25 12.26
CA TYR A 414 -18.20 5.06 12.83
C TYR A 414 -17.82 5.59 14.21
N GLU A 415 -17.34 4.69 15.08
CA GLU A 415 -16.85 5.04 16.42
C GLU A 415 -15.64 5.97 16.35
N LYS A 416 -14.69 5.69 15.45
CA LYS A 416 -13.43 6.42 15.32
C LYS A 416 -13.61 7.89 14.94
N TYR A 417 -14.61 8.20 14.11
CA TYR A 417 -14.82 9.55 13.59
C TYR A 417 -15.98 10.29 14.27
N GLY A 418 -16.19 9.99 15.55
CA GLY A 418 -17.08 10.76 16.41
C GLY A 418 -18.56 10.45 16.18
N LYS A 419 -18.88 9.24 15.71
CA LYS A 419 -20.26 8.79 15.47
C LYS A 419 -21.02 9.67 14.47
N ARG A 420 -20.30 10.24 13.51
CA ARG A 420 -20.91 10.87 12.33
C ARG A 420 -21.53 9.78 11.45
N PRO A 421 -22.70 10.01 10.84
CA PRO A 421 -23.25 9.06 9.88
C PRO A 421 -22.23 8.70 8.80
N ILE A 422 -22.09 7.41 8.53
CA ILE A 422 -21.20 6.93 7.47
C ILE A 422 -21.91 7.01 6.14
N LEU A 423 -21.16 7.45 5.13
CA LEU A 423 -21.56 7.39 3.74
C LEU A 423 -20.55 6.53 2.96
N ILE A 424 -20.98 5.32 2.57
CA ILE A 424 -20.13 4.36 1.88
C ILE A 424 -20.24 4.63 0.37
N THR A 425 -19.44 5.57 -0.13
CA THR A 425 -19.57 6.08 -1.50
C THR A 425 -19.04 5.10 -2.54
N GLU A 426 -18.15 4.18 -2.16
CA GLU A 426 -17.75 3.05 -3.00
C GLU A 426 -17.51 1.81 -2.16
N PHE A 427 -18.14 0.69 -2.53
CA PHE A 427 -17.73 -0.59 -2.00
C PHE A 427 -18.09 -1.76 -2.90
N ALA A 428 -17.23 -2.77 -2.88
CA ALA A 428 -17.45 -4.08 -3.49
C ALA A 428 -16.31 -5.04 -3.09
N PRO A 429 -16.54 -6.36 -3.05
CA PRO A 429 -15.44 -7.32 -3.05
C PRO A 429 -14.56 -7.13 -4.29
N ALA A 430 -13.24 -7.15 -4.09
CA ALA A 430 -12.26 -6.98 -5.15
C ALA A 430 -11.01 -7.82 -4.86
N ASP A 431 -10.36 -8.27 -5.93
CA ASP A 431 -9.10 -9.00 -5.90
C ASP A 431 -8.03 -8.20 -6.62
N TRP A 432 -7.33 -7.33 -5.88
CA TRP A 432 -6.30 -6.44 -6.44
C TRP A 432 -5.05 -7.18 -6.96
N GLU A 433 -4.93 -8.48 -6.66
CA GLU A 433 -3.84 -9.33 -7.15
C GLU A 433 -4.17 -9.95 -8.52
N ALA A 434 -5.46 -10.04 -8.89
CA ALA A 434 -5.90 -10.65 -10.14
C ALA A 434 -5.38 -9.91 -11.37
N LYS A 435 -4.72 -10.63 -12.30
CA LYS A 435 -4.26 -10.09 -13.59
C LYS A 435 -5.12 -10.54 -14.77
N SER A 436 -6.04 -11.47 -14.55
CA SER A 436 -7.05 -11.92 -15.53
C SER A 436 -8.37 -12.27 -14.85
N LEU A 437 -9.47 -12.35 -15.62
CA LEU A 437 -10.79 -12.72 -15.09
C LEU A 437 -10.77 -14.07 -14.37
N ALA A 438 -10.02 -15.05 -14.91
CA ALA A 438 -9.91 -16.40 -14.37
C ALA A 438 -9.13 -16.45 -13.05
N GLN A 439 -8.15 -15.55 -12.87
CA GLN A 439 -7.35 -15.45 -11.66
C GLN A 439 -8.10 -14.84 -10.48
N ASN A 440 -9.20 -14.12 -10.72
CA ASN A 440 -9.99 -13.55 -9.64
C ASN A 440 -10.46 -14.66 -8.68
N ARG A 441 -10.01 -14.57 -7.44
CA ARG A 441 -10.31 -15.53 -6.38
C ARG A 441 -11.75 -15.47 -5.90
N HIS A 442 -12.41 -14.32 -6.04
CA HIS A 442 -13.82 -14.16 -5.66
C HIS A 442 -14.68 -14.66 -6.82
N LYS A 443 -15.59 -15.60 -6.55
CA LYS A 443 -16.54 -16.12 -7.54
C LYS A 443 -17.87 -15.36 -7.48
N PRO A 444 -18.64 -15.24 -8.57
CA PRO A 444 -19.89 -14.47 -8.59
C PRO A 444 -20.87 -14.85 -7.47
N HIS A 445 -21.04 -16.15 -7.18
CA HIS A 445 -21.93 -16.61 -6.10
C HIS A 445 -21.44 -16.18 -4.70
N MET A 446 -20.11 -16.08 -4.48
CA MET A 446 -19.54 -15.62 -3.21
C MET A 446 -19.81 -14.13 -3.00
N VAL A 447 -19.69 -13.34 -4.07
CA VAL A 447 -20.00 -11.91 -4.04
C VAL A 447 -21.48 -11.66 -3.83
N LEU A 448 -22.35 -12.44 -4.49
CA LEU A 448 -23.80 -12.38 -4.28
C LEU A 448 -24.17 -12.74 -2.83
N ALA A 449 -23.60 -13.80 -2.27
CA ALA A 449 -23.82 -14.19 -0.88
C ALA A 449 -23.38 -13.09 0.11
N PHE A 450 -22.22 -12.48 -0.13
CA PHE A 450 -21.77 -11.31 0.63
C PHE A 450 -22.77 -10.15 0.54
N MET A 451 -23.23 -9.82 -0.67
CA MET A 451 -24.20 -8.75 -0.91
C MET A 451 -25.52 -9.00 -0.17
N LYS A 452 -26.01 -10.25 -0.19
CA LYS A 452 -27.25 -10.68 0.49
C LYS A 452 -27.24 -10.53 2.00
N GLU A 453 -26.06 -10.54 2.61
CA GLU A 453 -25.89 -10.35 4.05
C GLU A 453 -25.60 -8.90 4.43
N VAL A 454 -24.84 -8.20 3.58
CA VAL A 454 -24.34 -6.86 3.90
C VAL A 454 -25.38 -5.77 3.62
N LEU A 455 -26.10 -5.81 2.50
CA LEU A 455 -27.05 -4.75 2.16
C LEU A 455 -28.21 -4.67 3.15
N PRO A 456 -28.85 -5.78 3.55
CA PRO A 456 -29.92 -5.70 4.55
C PRO A 456 -29.42 -5.23 5.91
N TRP A 457 -28.19 -5.59 6.26
CA TRP A 457 -27.57 -5.07 7.47
C TRP A 457 -27.35 -3.55 7.40
N LEU A 458 -26.84 -3.01 6.28
CA LEU A 458 -26.66 -1.57 6.05
C LEU A 458 -28.00 -0.82 6.11
N GLU A 459 -29.06 -1.37 5.51
CA GLU A 459 -30.41 -0.79 5.57
C GLU A 459 -30.90 -0.64 7.02
N ARG A 460 -30.55 -1.58 7.90
CA ARG A 460 -30.93 -1.56 9.33
C ARG A 460 -30.03 -0.71 10.24
N GLN A 461 -28.94 -0.12 9.74
CA GLN A 461 -28.07 0.70 10.57
C GLN A 461 -28.48 2.18 10.50
N ASP A 462 -28.98 2.75 11.60
CA ASP A 462 -29.39 4.18 11.64
C ASP A 462 -28.22 5.14 11.38
N TRP A 463 -27.01 4.72 11.70
CA TRP A 463 -25.79 5.48 11.50
C TRP A 463 -25.19 5.35 10.08
N VAL A 464 -25.81 4.58 9.19
CA VAL A 464 -25.47 4.56 7.76
C VAL A 464 -26.42 5.49 7.02
N ALA A 465 -25.89 6.61 6.52
CA ALA A 465 -26.66 7.59 5.76
C ALA A 465 -26.98 7.08 4.34
N GLY A 466 -26.08 6.30 3.75
CA GLY A 466 -26.23 5.72 2.44
C GLY A 466 -25.03 4.90 2.02
N TYR A 467 -25.22 4.07 0.99
CA TYR A 467 -24.17 3.26 0.39
C TYR A 467 -24.32 3.23 -1.14
N ALA A 468 -23.22 3.16 -1.88
CA ALA A 468 -23.22 2.99 -3.32
C ALA A 468 -22.28 1.85 -3.70
N TRP A 469 -22.87 0.77 -4.24
CA TRP A 469 -22.09 -0.34 -4.75
C TRP A 469 -21.25 0.10 -5.96
N PHE A 470 -19.95 -0.18 -5.91
CA PHE A 470 -19.08 0.12 -7.04
C PHE A 470 -19.18 -1.01 -8.06
N SER A 471 -19.89 -0.74 -9.16
CA SER A 471 -19.96 -1.68 -10.27
C SER A 471 -18.71 -1.58 -11.14
N PHE A 472 -17.76 -2.48 -10.90
CA PHE A 472 -16.73 -2.78 -11.90
C PHE A 472 -17.37 -3.17 -13.23
N GLU A 473 -16.64 -3.00 -14.32
CA GLU A 473 -17.03 -3.50 -15.63
C GLU A 473 -16.78 -5.01 -15.73
N HIS A 474 -17.60 -5.70 -16.53
CA HIS A 474 -17.56 -7.17 -16.66
C HIS A 474 -16.22 -7.74 -17.17
N ASN A 475 -15.34 -6.88 -17.69
CA ASN A 475 -14.03 -7.24 -18.23
C ASN A 475 -12.86 -6.77 -17.33
N GLU A 476 -13.12 -6.27 -16.13
CA GLU A 476 -12.08 -5.83 -15.20
C GLU A 476 -11.65 -6.98 -14.27
N ALA A 477 -10.44 -7.50 -14.48
CA ALA A 477 -9.89 -8.65 -13.73
C ALA A 477 -10.08 -8.55 -12.21
N VAL A 478 -9.87 -7.35 -11.65
CA VAL A 478 -9.91 -7.08 -10.20
C VAL A 478 -11.30 -7.27 -9.60
N GLY A 479 -12.37 -6.92 -10.32
CA GLY A 479 -13.69 -6.78 -9.70
C GLY A 479 -14.87 -7.23 -10.56
N HIS A 480 -14.64 -7.89 -11.71
CA HIS A 480 -15.73 -8.29 -12.63
C HIS A 480 -16.86 -9.08 -11.95
N THR A 481 -16.54 -9.86 -10.91
CA THR A 481 -17.53 -10.65 -10.15
C THR A 481 -18.46 -9.79 -9.29
N SER A 482 -18.09 -8.53 -9.06
CA SER A 482 -18.90 -7.49 -8.43
C SER A 482 -19.65 -6.61 -9.43
N SER A 483 -19.56 -6.88 -10.74
CA SER A 483 -20.31 -6.11 -11.73
C SER A 483 -21.82 -6.28 -11.55
N LEU A 484 -22.56 -5.16 -11.58
CA LEU A 484 -24.03 -5.17 -11.62
C LEU A 484 -24.56 -5.41 -13.04
N TYR A 485 -23.71 -5.27 -14.06
CA TYR A 485 -24.09 -5.36 -15.47
C TYR A 485 -23.21 -6.35 -16.23
N ASP A 486 -23.82 -7.16 -17.10
CA ASP A 486 -23.07 -7.99 -18.04
C ASP A 486 -22.60 -7.20 -19.27
N LYS A 487 -21.91 -7.89 -20.20
CA LYS A 487 -21.41 -7.32 -21.46
C LYS A 487 -22.51 -6.70 -22.34
N ASP A 488 -23.73 -7.19 -22.22
CA ASP A 488 -24.90 -6.76 -22.97
C ASP A 488 -25.73 -5.72 -22.19
N ARG A 489 -25.18 -5.24 -21.05
CA ARG A 489 -25.75 -4.25 -20.12
C ARG A 489 -27.03 -4.73 -19.43
N ASN A 490 -27.28 -6.03 -19.38
CA ASN A 490 -28.35 -6.60 -18.56
C ASN A 490 -27.86 -6.76 -17.11
N LEU A 491 -28.81 -6.85 -16.18
CA LEU A 491 -28.47 -7.01 -14.77
C LEU A 491 -27.93 -8.42 -14.50
N THR A 492 -26.75 -8.49 -13.90
CA THR A 492 -26.21 -9.74 -13.33
C THR A 492 -27.06 -10.18 -12.12
N ALA A 493 -26.74 -11.32 -11.50
CA ALA A 493 -27.40 -11.72 -10.25
C ALA A 493 -27.23 -10.66 -9.15
N CYS A 494 -26.02 -10.11 -8.99
CA CYS A 494 -25.74 -8.96 -8.12
C CYS A 494 -26.58 -7.74 -8.52
N GLY A 495 -26.67 -7.42 -9.82
CA GLY A 495 -27.49 -6.32 -10.31
C GLY A 495 -28.98 -6.46 -10.00
N ARG A 496 -29.54 -7.66 -10.20
CA ARG A 496 -30.95 -7.95 -9.89
C ARG A 496 -31.21 -7.89 -8.39
N TYR A 497 -30.32 -8.43 -7.57
CA TYR A 497 -30.44 -8.35 -6.12
C TYR A 497 -30.32 -6.91 -5.62
N TYR A 498 -29.32 -6.15 -6.09
CA TYR A 498 -29.17 -4.74 -5.76
C TYR A 498 -30.41 -3.91 -6.12
N ARG A 499 -31.01 -4.17 -7.29
CA ARG A 499 -32.28 -3.54 -7.69
C ARG A 499 -33.41 -3.84 -6.71
N SER A 500 -33.49 -5.08 -6.21
CA SER A 500 -34.60 -5.56 -5.38
C SER A 500 -34.65 -4.96 -3.98
N ILE A 501 -33.53 -4.43 -3.47
CA ILE A 501 -33.46 -3.74 -2.18
C ILE A 501 -34.19 -2.40 -2.29
N THR A 502 -35.14 -2.16 -1.39
CA THR A 502 -35.91 -0.91 -1.27
C THR A 502 -36.09 -0.58 0.21
N SER A 503 -36.52 0.63 0.53
CA SER A 503 -36.83 1.01 1.92
C SER A 503 -37.97 0.16 2.50
N GLU A 504 -38.89 -0.32 1.66
CA GLU A 504 -40.01 -1.19 2.04
C GLU A 504 -39.60 -2.67 2.09
N ASN A 505 -38.58 -3.07 1.33
CA ASN A 505 -38.02 -4.41 1.34
C ASN A 505 -36.49 -4.36 1.55
N PRO A 506 -36.03 -4.16 2.80
CA PRO A 506 -34.61 -4.04 3.11
C PRO A 506 -33.84 -5.35 2.93
N ASP A 507 -34.51 -6.50 2.93
CA ASP A 507 -33.87 -7.80 2.68
C ASP A 507 -33.71 -8.09 1.18
N GLY A 508 -34.46 -7.41 0.30
CA GLY A 508 -34.43 -7.64 -1.14
C GLY A 508 -34.98 -9.01 -1.53
N ASP A 509 -34.81 -9.40 -2.78
CA ASP A 509 -35.24 -10.70 -3.29
C ASP A 509 -34.19 -11.78 -3.02
N GLN A 510 -34.36 -12.46 -1.90
CA GLN A 510 -33.48 -13.53 -1.46
C GLN A 510 -33.53 -14.78 -2.36
N SER A 511 -34.49 -14.89 -3.28
CA SER A 511 -34.60 -16.03 -4.21
C SER A 511 -33.60 -15.99 -5.38
N ILE A 512 -33.01 -14.83 -5.65
CA ILE A 512 -32.09 -14.62 -6.79
C ILE A 512 -30.84 -15.49 -6.64
N LYS A 513 -30.50 -16.26 -7.68
CA LYS A 513 -29.31 -17.12 -7.73
C LYS A 513 -28.23 -16.55 -8.64
#